data_AF-A0A3N5W902-F1
#
_entry.id   AF-A0A3N5W902-F1
#
_cell.length_a   1.000
_cell.length_b   1.000
_cell.length_c   1.000
_cell.angle_alpha   90.00
_cell.angle_beta   90.00
_cell.angle_gamma   90.00
#
_symmetry.space_group_name_H-M   'P 1'
#
loop_
_entity.id
_entity.type
_entity.pdbx_description
1 polymer ?
#
loop_
_entity_poly.entity_id
_entity_poly.type
_entity_poly.pdbx_seq_one_letter_code
_entity_poly.pdbx_strand_id
1 'polypeptide(L)'
;MKITKLTPAAIALAALFVSPAAQAADPEKIDWKSVPSQKVTLFYPGQSTAQWLRSSDHPGAQIVNTGGACVACHKGQEEKLGNKLVKANKLEPAPVDGKNGTVPVNVQIAYDNENAYFRFQWKTRNNFPGEAYPFYRFDGKEWKAYGNQRLNGAVRKGEQPPVYEDRFSIMIDDGKVPGFASQGCWVSCHNGQRDAPNQPTAKEVAAHPFFQAIKRADVRKYLPATRTDEAASWDKGRSLEEIAKLKADGVFMDLIQWRAHRSNVAGMSDDGYVLEWRNFDAGKNMFASNMDPKTKQPRYMYDAAKTGRKAFVLEDIRKAQTVMVPGQTAVPFDPNAGWKEGDLVSQYYVSRANAEGSAADNKQSKGVWKDGMWTVVSARPLNLKNSDDKALSEGKVYNIGFAVHDDNMTGRGHHISFPLTVGFGAKADISATKLK
;
A
#
# COMPACT_ATOMS: atom_id res chain seq x y z
N MET A 1 72.53 -43.57 -27.88
CA MET A 1 71.95 -42.98 -26.65
C MET A 1 71.66 -41.51 -26.91
N LYS A 2 70.43 -41.14 -27.29
CA LYS A 2 70.05 -39.75 -27.60
C LYS A 2 69.37 -39.16 -26.36
N ILE A 3 69.97 -38.12 -25.79
CA ILE A 3 69.49 -37.40 -24.61
C ILE A 3 68.58 -36.27 -25.10
N THR A 4 67.27 -36.38 -24.85
CA THR A 4 66.29 -35.32 -25.05
C THR A 4 66.25 -34.41 -23.82
N LYS A 5 66.50 -33.11 -24.03
CA LYS A 5 66.35 -32.06 -23.02
C LYS A 5 64.87 -31.67 -22.91
N LEU A 6 64.32 -31.72 -21.69
CA LEU A 6 63.00 -31.19 -21.34
C LEU A 6 63.14 -29.74 -20.89
N THR A 7 62.38 -28.85 -21.50
CA THR A 7 62.25 -27.43 -21.14
C THR A 7 61.20 -27.28 -20.02
N PRO A 8 61.42 -26.47 -18.97
CA PRO A 8 60.40 -26.23 -17.96
C PRO A 8 59.38 -25.20 -18.44
N ALA A 9 58.10 -25.58 -18.47
CA ALA A 9 56.98 -24.68 -18.70
C ALA A 9 56.71 -23.87 -17.41
N ALA A 10 56.79 -22.54 -17.50
CA ALA A 10 56.40 -21.64 -16.43
C ALA A 10 54.88 -21.63 -16.29
N ILE A 11 54.36 -22.13 -15.16
CA ILE A 11 52.95 -22.04 -14.80
C ILE A 11 52.72 -20.67 -14.17
N ALA A 12 52.06 -19.77 -14.90
CA ALA A 12 51.57 -18.51 -14.36
C ALA A 12 50.33 -18.80 -13.48
N LEU A 13 50.46 -18.64 -12.16
CA LEU A 13 49.33 -18.64 -11.23
C LEU A 13 48.53 -17.34 -11.42
N ALA A 14 47.44 -17.41 -12.18
CA ALA A 14 46.44 -16.35 -12.19
C ALA A 14 45.63 -16.43 -10.87
N ALA A 15 45.91 -15.53 -9.94
CA ALA A 15 45.08 -15.34 -8.75
C ALA A 15 43.74 -14.73 -9.17
N LEU A 16 42.73 -15.58 -9.34
CA LEU A 16 41.34 -15.16 -9.46
C LEU A 16 40.87 -14.62 -8.10
N PHE A 17 40.88 -13.30 -7.94
CA PHE A 17 40.14 -12.63 -6.87
C PHE A 17 38.64 -12.78 -7.16
N VAL A 18 38.05 -13.88 -6.68
CA VAL A 18 36.60 -13.98 -6.53
C VAL A 18 36.22 -13.03 -5.40
N SER A 19 35.81 -11.81 -5.77
CA SER A 19 35.14 -10.92 -4.81
C SER A 19 33.90 -11.65 -4.32
N PRO A 20 33.67 -11.83 -3.00
CA PRO A 20 32.42 -12.38 -2.53
C PRO A 20 31.31 -11.47 -3.09
N ALA A 21 30.37 -12.05 -3.84
CA ALA A 21 29.18 -11.32 -4.26
C ALA A 21 28.57 -10.73 -2.99
N ALA A 22 28.47 -9.40 -2.94
CA ALA A 22 27.90 -8.70 -1.81
C ALA A 22 26.45 -9.17 -1.65
N GLN A 23 26.22 -10.04 -0.67
CA GLN A 23 24.93 -10.67 -0.44
C GLN A 23 23.95 -9.64 0.12
N ALA A 24 22.70 -9.62 -0.37
CA ALA A 24 21.62 -8.81 0.19
C ALA A 24 21.60 -8.87 1.72
N ALA A 25 21.56 -7.69 2.34
CA ALA A 25 21.32 -7.57 3.77
C ALA A 25 19.92 -8.10 4.14
N ASP A 26 19.83 -8.77 5.29
CA ASP A 26 18.55 -9.02 5.95
C ASP A 26 18.04 -7.68 6.52
N PRO A 27 16.87 -7.17 6.09
CA PRO A 27 16.39 -5.85 6.52
C PRO A 27 16.28 -5.70 8.05
N GLU A 28 16.02 -6.80 8.76
CA GLU A 28 15.94 -6.80 10.23
C GLU A 28 17.31 -6.65 10.91
N LYS A 29 18.40 -7.01 10.22
CA LYS A 29 19.76 -7.01 10.75
C LYS A 29 20.56 -5.76 10.37
N ILE A 30 20.01 -4.88 9.54
CA ILE A 30 20.62 -3.59 9.22
C ILE A 30 20.79 -2.79 10.52
N ASP A 31 21.97 -2.18 10.71
CA ASP A 31 22.18 -1.22 11.79
C ASP A 31 21.46 0.10 11.46
N TRP A 32 20.16 0.13 11.75
CA TRP A 32 19.33 1.30 11.53
C TRP A 32 19.77 2.51 12.37
N LYS A 33 20.69 2.37 13.34
CA LYS A 33 21.23 3.55 14.05
C LYS A 33 22.23 4.33 13.18
N SER A 34 22.86 3.68 12.21
CA SER A 34 23.81 4.34 11.29
C SER A 34 23.12 4.98 10.08
N VAL A 35 21.82 4.72 9.86
CA VAL A 35 21.02 5.31 8.78
C VAL A 35 20.33 6.57 9.30
N PRO A 36 20.51 7.76 8.69
CA PRO A 36 19.84 8.99 9.14
C PRO A 36 18.32 8.85 9.14
N SER A 37 17.68 9.27 10.22
CA SER A 37 16.23 9.30 10.35
C SER A 37 15.68 10.68 10.03
N GLN A 38 14.76 10.74 9.06
CA GLN A 38 14.04 11.94 8.69
C GLN A 38 12.62 11.86 9.21
N LYS A 39 12.21 12.85 10.00
CA LYS A 39 10.82 12.97 10.44
C LYS A 39 10.00 13.64 9.33
N VAL A 40 9.03 12.92 8.80
CA VAL A 40 8.06 13.41 7.82
C VAL A 40 6.70 13.51 8.50
N THR A 41 6.09 14.70 8.49
CA THR A 41 4.74 14.90 9.03
C THR A 41 3.71 14.59 7.95
N LEU A 42 2.95 13.52 8.13
CA LEU A 42 1.80 13.23 7.28
C LEU A 42 0.57 13.93 7.86
N PHE A 43 -0.36 14.35 7.01
CA PHE A 43 -1.58 15.04 7.45
C PHE A 43 -2.82 14.51 6.74
N TYR A 44 -3.97 14.70 7.38
CA TYR A 44 -5.25 14.28 6.86
C TYR A 44 -5.75 15.28 5.80
N PRO A 45 -5.99 14.85 4.54
CA PRO A 45 -6.36 15.77 3.46
C PRO A 45 -7.87 16.04 3.36
N GLY A 46 -8.71 15.36 4.15
CA GLY A 46 -10.16 15.43 4.00
C GLY A 46 -10.60 15.05 2.58
N GLN A 47 -11.51 15.83 2.00
CA GLN A 47 -12.03 15.66 0.64
C GLN A 47 -11.46 16.67 -0.36
N SER A 48 -10.19 17.09 -0.17
CA SER A 48 -9.47 17.98 -1.11
C SER A 48 -9.07 17.24 -2.39
N THR A 49 -10.04 16.88 -3.23
CA THR A 49 -9.80 16.20 -4.50
C THR A 49 -9.09 17.09 -5.51
N ALA A 50 -8.54 16.50 -6.57
CA ALA A 50 -7.89 17.22 -7.65
C ALA A 50 -8.83 18.23 -8.33
N GLN A 51 -10.12 17.92 -8.42
CA GLN A 51 -11.14 18.85 -8.91
C GLN A 51 -11.30 20.05 -7.97
N TRP A 52 -11.36 19.83 -6.65
CA TRP A 52 -11.41 20.96 -5.70
C TRP A 52 -10.16 21.82 -5.79
N LEU A 53 -8.96 21.22 -5.83
CA LEU A 53 -7.69 21.94 -5.91
C LEU A 53 -7.57 22.84 -7.14
N ARG A 54 -8.25 22.50 -8.23
CA ARG A 54 -8.28 23.23 -9.50
C ARG A 54 -9.48 24.15 -9.66
N SER A 55 -10.44 24.10 -8.74
CA SER A 55 -11.65 24.93 -8.74
C SER A 55 -11.41 26.28 -8.08
N SER A 56 -12.30 27.24 -8.34
CA SER A 56 -12.29 28.57 -7.70
C SER A 56 -12.42 28.54 -6.17
N ASP A 57 -12.89 27.43 -5.59
CA ASP A 57 -12.96 27.26 -4.13
C ASP A 57 -11.58 27.09 -3.47
N HIS A 58 -10.55 26.76 -4.24
CA HIS A 58 -9.18 26.69 -3.76
C HIS A 58 -8.42 27.98 -4.12
N PRO A 59 -7.96 28.78 -3.14
CA PRO A 59 -7.27 30.05 -3.41
C PRO A 59 -6.01 29.92 -4.28
N GLY A 60 -5.36 28.74 -4.26
CA GLY A 60 -4.17 28.45 -5.07
C GLY A 60 -4.48 27.83 -6.44
N ALA A 61 -5.73 27.78 -6.88
CA ALA A 61 -6.14 27.04 -8.07
C ALA A 61 -5.41 27.45 -9.36
N GLN A 62 -5.13 28.75 -9.55
CA GLN A 62 -4.39 29.21 -10.73
C GLN A 62 -3.00 28.56 -10.80
N ILE A 63 -2.28 28.49 -9.66
CA ILE A 63 -0.95 27.87 -9.58
C ILE A 63 -1.05 26.37 -9.84
N VAL A 64 -2.05 25.69 -9.27
CA VAL A 64 -2.25 24.24 -9.46
C VAL A 64 -2.60 23.91 -10.91
N ASN A 65 -3.44 24.72 -11.56
CA ASN A 65 -3.85 24.53 -12.96
C ASN A 65 -2.66 24.68 -13.92
N THR A 66 -1.67 25.51 -13.60
CA THR A 66 -0.43 25.64 -14.39
C THR A 66 0.67 24.66 -13.95
N GLY A 67 0.34 23.61 -13.19
CA GLY A 67 1.30 22.56 -12.79
C GLY A 67 2.17 22.90 -11.58
N GLY A 68 1.91 24.02 -10.90
CA GLY A 68 2.69 24.47 -9.74
C GLY A 68 2.59 23.54 -8.53
N ALA A 69 3.59 23.62 -7.66
CA ALA A 69 3.75 22.69 -6.55
C ALA A 69 2.92 23.07 -5.31
N CYS A 70 2.34 22.09 -4.63
CA CYS A 70 1.58 22.31 -3.39
C CYS A 70 2.42 23.02 -2.32
N VAL A 71 3.70 22.65 -2.22
CA VAL A 71 4.64 23.22 -1.23
C VAL A 71 5.01 24.67 -1.51
N ALA A 72 4.69 25.23 -2.69
CA ALA A 72 4.88 26.66 -2.95
C ALA A 72 4.06 27.54 -1.99
N CYS A 73 2.89 27.06 -1.57
CA CYS A 73 2.00 27.76 -0.62
C CYS A 73 1.90 27.06 0.75
N HIS A 74 2.13 25.74 0.80
CA HIS A 74 1.84 24.91 1.98
C HIS A 74 3.04 24.31 2.69
N LYS A 75 4.28 24.72 2.36
CA LYS A 75 5.48 24.25 3.06
C LYS A 75 5.36 24.45 4.57
N GLY A 76 5.49 23.36 5.34
CA GLY A 76 5.41 23.40 6.81
C GLY A 76 4.00 23.59 7.38
N GLN A 77 2.96 23.49 6.56
CA GLN A 77 1.57 23.67 6.99
C GLN A 77 0.83 22.37 7.29
N GLU A 78 1.49 21.21 7.23
CA GLU A 78 0.90 19.87 7.39
C GLU A 78 0.06 19.79 8.68
N GLU A 79 0.60 20.27 9.80
CA GLU A 79 -0.12 20.29 11.08
C GLU A 79 -1.34 21.20 11.08
N LYS A 80 -1.17 22.43 10.57
CA LYS A 80 -2.27 23.40 10.46
C LYS A 80 -3.39 22.87 9.57
N LEU A 81 -3.05 22.31 8.41
CA LEU A 81 -3.99 21.76 7.45
C LEU A 81 -4.69 20.53 8.02
N GLY A 82 -3.93 19.56 8.55
CA GLY A 82 -4.48 18.35 9.17
C GLY A 82 -5.47 18.66 10.28
N ASN A 83 -5.08 19.51 11.24
CA ASN A 83 -5.91 19.89 12.38
C ASN A 83 -7.16 20.69 12.00
N LYS A 84 -7.11 21.43 10.88
CA LYS A 84 -8.28 22.09 10.30
C LYS A 84 -9.21 21.08 9.63
N LEU A 85 -8.66 20.16 8.83
CA LEU A 85 -9.41 19.27 7.95
C LEU A 85 -10.09 18.12 8.69
N VAL A 86 -9.62 17.73 9.88
CA VAL A 86 -10.32 16.71 10.71
C VAL A 86 -11.58 17.23 11.41
N LYS A 87 -11.85 18.54 11.36
CA LYS A 87 -13.04 19.18 11.94
C LYS A 87 -14.09 19.43 10.86
N ALA A 88 -15.34 19.62 11.27
CA ALA A 88 -16.42 19.94 10.33
C ALA A 88 -16.08 21.19 9.50
N ASN A 89 -16.04 21.03 8.18
CA ASN A 89 -15.79 22.10 7.22
C ASN A 89 -16.27 21.69 5.81
N LYS A 90 -16.14 22.55 4.80
CA LYS A 90 -16.58 22.25 3.41
C LYS A 90 -15.93 20.99 2.82
N LEU A 91 -14.67 20.71 3.17
CA LEU A 91 -13.91 19.55 2.72
C LEU A 91 -14.02 18.35 3.67
N GLU A 92 -14.69 18.51 4.80
CA GLU A 92 -15.01 17.41 5.72
C GLU A 92 -16.36 17.67 6.39
N PRO A 93 -17.48 17.57 5.64
CA PRO A 93 -18.82 17.86 6.16
C PRO A 93 -19.27 16.88 7.24
N ALA A 94 -18.73 15.66 7.23
CA ALA A 94 -19.02 14.62 8.21
C ALA A 94 -17.70 14.06 8.77
N PRO A 95 -17.03 14.80 9.67
CA PRO A 95 -15.74 14.42 10.22
C PRO A 95 -15.80 13.11 11.00
N VAL A 96 -14.64 12.47 11.15
CA VAL A 96 -14.50 11.24 11.92
C VAL A 96 -14.13 11.60 13.35
N ASP A 97 -14.97 11.19 14.30
CA ASP A 97 -14.81 11.58 15.70
C ASP A 97 -13.42 11.27 16.26
N GLY A 98 -12.85 12.29 16.89
CA GLY A 98 -11.54 12.26 17.50
C GLY A 98 -10.35 12.15 16.54
N LYS A 99 -10.53 11.97 15.23
CA LYS A 99 -9.44 11.70 14.26
C LYS A 99 -8.29 12.70 14.41
N ASN A 100 -7.06 12.18 14.46
CA ASN A 100 -5.86 13.01 14.53
C ASN A 100 -5.60 13.73 13.20
N GLY A 101 -5.21 15.00 13.26
CA GLY A 101 -4.88 15.80 12.08
C GLY A 101 -3.62 15.32 11.37
N THR A 102 -2.63 14.85 12.14
CA THR A 102 -1.30 14.46 11.64
C THR A 102 -0.80 13.15 12.22
N VAL A 103 0.12 12.54 11.48
CA VAL A 103 0.93 11.38 11.89
C VAL A 103 2.38 11.69 11.56
N PRO A 104 3.23 11.98 12.56
CA PRO A 104 4.67 12.04 12.36
C PRO A 104 5.21 10.64 12.08
N VAL A 105 5.96 10.49 11.00
CA VAL A 105 6.62 9.25 10.60
C VAL A 105 8.12 9.47 10.61
N ASN A 106 8.86 8.61 11.30
CA ASN A 106 10.31 8.53 11.13
C ASN A 106 10.60 7.63 9.93
N VAL A 107 11.29 8.19 8.93
CA VAL A 107 11.65 7.54 7.67
C VAL A 107 13.15 7.33 7.64
N GLN A 108 13.58 6.13 7.29
CA GLN A 108 14.98 5.78 7.04
C GLN A 108 15.03 4.94 5.77
N ILE A 109 15.96 5.28 4.88
CA ILE A 109 16.13 4.58 3.61
C ILE A 109 17.60 4.25 3.45
N ALA A 110 17.87 2.99 3.14
CA ALA A 110 19.20 2.48 2.83
C ALA A 110 19.15 1.68 1.54
N TYR A 111 20.31 1.35 0.98
CA TYR A 111 20.39 0.46 -0.17
C TYR A 111 21.75 -0.22 -0.24
N ASP A 112 21.82 -1.39 -0.85
CA ASP A 112 23.07 -2.04 -1.27
C ASP A 112 23.06 -2.24 -2.78
N ASN A 113 23.86 -3.17 -3.30
CA ASN A 113 23.91 -3.43 -4.74
C ASN A 113 22.69 -4.24 -5.24
N GLU A 114 21.91 -4.83 -4.34
CA GLU A 114 20.81 -5.74 -4.67
C GLU A 114 19.43 -5.12 -4.33
N ASN A 115 19.28 -4.44 -3.19
CA ASN A 115 17.99 -3.96 -2.69
C ASN A 115 18.03 -2.51 -2.18
N ALA A 116 16.88 -1.85 -2.29
CA ALA A 116 16.49 -0.72 -1.47
C ALA A 116 15.81 -1.22 -0.18
N TYR A 117 16.17 -0.63 0.95
CA TYR A 117 15.62 -0.94 2.26
C TYR A 117 14.90 0.28 2.82
N PHE A 118 13.71 0.05 3.35
CA PHE A 118 12.88 1.10 3.93
C PHE A 118 12.55 0.75 5.37
N ARG A 119 12.64 1.74 6.26
CA ARG A 119 12.17 1.65 7.63
C ARG A 119 11.29 2.84 7.99
N PHE A 120 10.11 2.52 8.50
CA PHE A 120 9.10 3.49 8.89
C PHE A 120 8.67 3.26 10.34
N GLN A 121 8.57 4.33 11.11
CA GLN A 121 7.99 4.26 12.45
C GLN A 121 6.94 5.34 12.65
N TRP A 122 5.78 4.95 13.16
CA TRP A 122 4.74 5.89 13.57
C TRP A 122 4.01 5.39 14.81
N LYS A 123 3.61 6.34 15.66
CA LYS A 123 2.73 6.06 16.79
C LYS A 123 1.32 5.83 16.25
N THR A 124 0.71 4.71 16.60
CA THR A 124 -0.68 4.43 16.25
C THR A 124 -1.62 5.34 17.04
N ARG A 125 -2.74 5.68 16.42
CA ARG A 125 -3.84 6.35 17.11
C ARG A 125 -4.52 5.42 18.11
N ASN A 126 -4.73 4.17 17.72
CA ASN A 126 -5.27 3.15 18.62
C ASN A 126 -4.20 2.67 19.60
N ASN A 127 -4.64 2.20 20.77
CA ASN A 127 -3.80 1.52 21.76
C ASN A 127 -3.62 0.01 21.47
N PHE A 128 -3.98 -0.42 20.27
CA PHE A 128 -3.81 -1.78 19.76
C PHE A 128 -3.28 -1.69 18.32
N PRO A 129 -2.57 -2.72 17.84
CA PRO A 129 -2.20 -2.78 16.44
C PRO A 129 -3.46 -3.00 15.57
N GLY A 130 -3.60 -2.27 14.47
CA GLY A 130 -4.65 -2.53 13.48
C GLY A 130 -4.37 -3.80 12.66
N GLU A 131 -4.25 -4.95 13.30
CA GLU A 131 -4.01 -6.24 12.63
C GLU A 131 -5.31 -6.96 12.24
N ALA A 132 -6.44 -6.55 12.81
CA ALA A 132 -7.74 -7.09 12.45
C ALA A 132 -8.25 -6.49 11.13
N TYR A 133 -9.00 -7.29 10.38
CA TYR A 133 -9.66 -6.91 9.14
C TYR A 133 -11.11 -7.38 9.23
N PRO A 134 -12.06 -6.80 8.48
CA PRO A 134 -13.42 -7.31 8.41
C PRO A 134 -13.52 -8.85 8.29
N PHE A 135 -14.58 -9.39 8.89
CA PHE A 135 -14.87 -10.81 9.01
C PHE A 135 -16.05 -11.21 8.11
N TYR A 136 -16.25 -12.51 7.96
CA TYR A 136 -17.56 -13.07 7.69
C TYR A 136 -18.17 -13.53 9.03
N ARG A 137 -19.38 -13.06 9.34
CA ARG A 137 -20.16 -13.46 10.50
C ARG A 137 -21.26 -14.41 10.07
N PHE A 138 -21.40 -15.53 10.76
CA PHE A 138 -22.54 -16.42 10.56
C PHE A 138 -23.80 -15.80 11.19
N ASP A 139 -24.87 -15.66 10.42
CA ASP A 139 -26.14 -15.08 10.88
C ASP A 139 -27.17 -16.12 11.35
N GLY A 140 -26.72 -17.37 11.54
CA GLY A 140 -27.58 -18.52 11.82
C GLY A 140 -28.02 -19.28 10.56
N LYS A 141 -27.83 -18.72 9.37
CA LYS A 141 -28.14 -19.37 8.08
C LYS A 141 -26.98 -19.29 7.08
N GLU A 142 -26.36 -18.13 6.95
CA GLU A 142 -25.33 -17.84 5.96
C GLU A 142 -24.21 -16.94 6.52
N TRP A 143 -23.12 -16.86 5.77
CA TRP A 143 -21.95 -16.06 6.13
C TRP A 143 -22.00 -14.69 5.44
N LYS A 144 -22.02 -13.62 6.24
CA LYS A 144 -22.14 -12.23 5.74
C LYS A 144 -20.95 -11.39 6.16
N ALA A 145 -20.56 -10.43 5.31
CA ALA A 145 -19.51 -9.48 5.66
C ALA A 145 -19.88 -8.69 6.93
N TYR A 146 -18.95 -8.61 7.88
CA TYR A 146 -19.14 -8.01 9.18
C TYR A 146 -17.90 -7.23 9.64
N GLY A 147 -18.13 -6.01 10.11
CA GLY A 147 -17.08 -5.05 10.42
C GLY A 147 -16.69 -4.24 9.18
N ASN A 148 -16.35 -2.97 9.40
CA ASN A 148 -15.92 -2.09 8.32
C ASN A 148 -15.04 -0.94 8.85
N GLN A 149 -14.51 -0.13 7.94
CA GLN A 149 -13.78 1.09 8.27
C GLN A 149 -14.70 2.21 8.80
N ARG A 150 -14.17 3.16 9.58
CA ARG A 150 -14.98 4.20 10.28
C ARG A 150 -15.75 5.20 9.39
N LEU A 151 -15.41 5.37 8.11
CA LEU A 151 -16.19 6.21 7.19
C LEU A 151 -17.42 5.47 6.65
N ASN A 152 -17.49 4.15 6.79
CA ASN A 152 -18.62 3.37 6.31
C ASN A 152 -19.91 3.76 7.06
N GLY A 153 -21.01 3.88 6.33
CA GLY A 153 -22.31 4.30 6.88
C GLY A 153 -22.81 3.40 8.02
N ALA A 154 -22.67 2.08 7.89
CA ALA A 154 -23.11 1.15 8.93
C ALA A 154 -22.29 1.32 10.23
N VAL A 155 -20.98 1.57 10.12
CA VAL A 155 -20.13 1.83 11.29
C VAL A 155 -20.47 3.16 11.94
N ARG A 156 -20.74 4.21 11.14
CA ARG A 156 -21.17 5.52 11.65
C ARG A 156 -22.49 5.48 12.39
N LYS A 157 -23.40 4.59 11.99
CA LYS A 157 -24.68 4.36 12.66
C LYS A 157 -24.59 3.40 13.86
N GLY A 158 -23.41 2.82 14.12
CA GLY A 158 -23.21 1.81 15.16
C GLY A 158 -23.75 0.42 14.82
N GLU A 159 -24.17 0.18 13.57
CA GLU A 159 -24.72 -1.10 13.10
C GLU A 159 -23.63 -2.16 12.91
N GLN A 160 -22.38 -1.74 12.67
CA GLN A 160 -21.21 -2.62 12.55
C GLN A 160 -20.00 -2.06 13.30
N PRO A 161 -19.09 -2.92 13.80
CA PRO A 161 -17.91 -2.46 14.51
C PRO A 161 -16.87 -1.86 13.54
N PRO A 162 -16.09 -0.86 14.00
CA PRO A 162 -14.94 -0.36 13.27
C PRO A 162 -13.80 -1.38 13.30
N VAL A 163 -13.56 -2.04 12.18
CA VAL A 163 -12.48 -3.02 11.99
C VAL A 163 -11.85 -2.77 10.64
N TYR A 164 -10.58 -2.37 10.62
CA TYR A 164 -9.79 -2.30 9.41
C TYR A 164 -8.30 -2.33 9.74
N GLU A 165 -7.51 -2.88 8.83
CA GLU A 165 -6.07 -3.02 9.04
C GLU A 165 -5.33 -1.67 8.98
N ASP A 166 -4.24 -1.57 9.72
CA ASP A 166 -3.23 -0.54 9.52
C ASP A 166 -2.43 -0.83 8.25
N ARG A 167 -2.00 0.23 7.56
CA ARG A 167 -1.25 0.14 6.30
C ARG A 167 -0.30 1.30 6.14
N PHE A 168 0.93 0.98 5.75
CA PHE A 168 1.90 1.95 5.24
C PHE A 168 1.98 1.82 3.72
N SER A 169 1.97 2.93 3.00
CA SER A 169 2.01 2.93 1.53
C SER A 169 3.08 3.87 1.02
N ILE A 170 3.77 3.43 -0.03
CA ILE A 170 4.77 4.20 -0.76
C ILE A 170 4.27 4.33 -2.19
N MET A 171 4.22 5.56 -2.71
CA MET A 171 4.01 5.83 -4.13
C MET A 171 5.32 6.29 -4.75
N ILE A 172 5.72 5.70 -5.88
CA ILE A 172 7.00 5.97 -6.55
C ILE A 172 6.76 6.37 -8.01
N ASP A 173 7.44 7.42 -8.44
CA ASP A 173 7.52 7.88 -9.83
C ASP A 173 8.96 8.22 -10.20
N ASP A 174 9.31 7.89 -11.44
CA ASP A 174 10.61 8.11 -12.07
C ASP A 174 10.64 9.41 -12.93
N GLY A 175 9.68 10.31 -12.71
CA GLY A 175 9.52 11.57 -13.44
C GLY A 175 8.66 11.44 -14.70
N LYS A 176 8.03 10.28 -14.94
CA LYS A 176 7.19 10.03 -16.11
C LYS A 176 5.73 10.38 -15.90
N VAL A 177 5.26 10.45 -14.66
CA VAL A 177 3.87 10.80 -14.36
C VAL A 177 3.68 12.32 -14.29
N PRO A 178 2.91 12.93 -15.22
CA PRO A 178 2.72 14.38 -15.24
C PRO A 178 2.15 14.91 -13.92
N GLY A 179 2.80 15.94 -13.39
CA GLY A 179 2.38 16.65 -12.19
C GLY A 179 2.66 15.94 -10.86
N PHE A 180 3.14 14.69 -10.83
CA PHE A 180 3.38 14.01 -9.56
C PHE A 180 4.50 14.68 -8.74
N ALA A 181 5.59 15.13 -9.39
CA ALA A 181 6.67 15.85 -8.72
C ALA A 181 6.20 17.11 -7.97
N SER A 182 5.18 17.81 -8.50
CA SER A 182 4.69 19.07 -7.94
C SER A 182 3.43 18.90 -7.07
N GLN A 183 2.54 17.99 -7.44
CA GLN A 183 1.21 17.82 -6.84
C GLN A 183 1.05 16.49 -6.10
N GLY A 184 2.00 15.56 -6.21
CA GLY A 184 2.05 14.31 -5.44
C GLY A 184 0.81 13.46 -5.62
N CYS A 185 0.38 12.79 -4.54
CA CYS A 185 -0.71 11.81 -4.62
C CYS A 185 -2.07 12.41 -5.04
N TRP A 186 -2.24 13.74 -4.98
CA TRP A 186 -3.46 14.41 -5.44
C TRP A 186 -3.71 14.22 -6.93
N VAL A 187 -2.67 14.00 -7.76
CA VAL A 187 -2.88 13.66 -9.18
C VAL A 187 -3.76 12.43 -9.35
N SER A 188 -3.86 11.57 -8.33
CA SER A 188 -4.65 10.34 -8.35
C SER A 188 -5.93 10.39 -7.51
N CYS A 189 -6.28 11.53 -6.92
CA CYS A 189 -7.41 11.67 -5.99
C CYS A 189 -8.52 12.51 -6.61
N HIS A 190 -9.59 11.86 -7.03
CA HIS A 190 -10.66 12.50 -7.80
C HIS A 190 -12.02 12.36 -7.12
N ASN A 191 -12.94 13.27 -7.46
CA ASN A 191 -14.36 13.04 -7.27
C ASN A 191 -14.79 11.73 -7.95
N GLY A 192 -15.84 11.10 -7.46
CA GLY A 192 -16.32 9.82 -7.95
C GLY A 192 -15.59 8.61 -7.37
N GLN A 193 -14.42 8.78 -6.75
CA GLN A 193 -13.73 7.67 -6.09
C GLN A 193 -14.48 7.18 -4.86
N ARG A 194 -14.26 5.91 -4.49
CA ARG A 194 -14.81 5.36 -3.25
C ARG A 194 -14.45 6.26 -2.05
N ASP A 195 -15.47 6.55 -1.24
CA ASP A 195 -15.47 7.43 -0.07
C ASP A 195 -15.27 8.93 -0.38
N ALA A 196 -15.17 9.34 -1.65
CA ALA A 196 -14.97 10.74 -2.08
C ALA A 196 -16.29 11.42 -2.51
N PRO A 197 -16.32 12.76 -2.70
CA PRO A 197 -17.49 13.46 -3.22
C PRO A 197 -17.98 12.87 -4.56
N ASN A 198 -19.30 12.88 -4.76
CA ASN A 198 -19.95 12.44 -6.00
C ASN A 198 -19.62 10.98 -6.39
N GLN A 199 -19.40 10.10 -5.41
CA GLN A 199 -19.20 8.67 -5.64
C GLN A 199 -20.43 8.07 -6.35
N PRO A 200 -20.27 7.44 -7.53
CA PRO A 200 -21.36 6.75 -8.21
C PRO A 200 -21.75 5.47 -7.45
N THR A 201 -22.98 5.04 -7.66
CA THR A 201 -23.48 3.74 -7.20
C THR A 201 -22.76 2.59 -7.91
N ALA A 202 -22.69 1.43 -7.27
CA ALA A 202 -22.12 0.24 -7.88
C ALA A 202 -22.84 -0.17 -9.18
N LYS A 203 -24.15 0.12 -9.29
CA LYS A 203 -24.95 -0.15 -10.50
C LYS A 203 -24.53 0.74 -11.67
N GLU A 204 -24.31 2.03 -11.42
CA GLU A 204 -23.84 2.97 -12.44
C GLU A 204 -22.46 2.57 -12.96
N VAL A 205 -21.54 2.21 -12.06
CA VAL A 205 -20.20 1.75 -12.45
C VAL A 205 -20.27 0.45 -13.26
N ALA A 206 -21.04 -0.55 -12.81
CA ALA A 206 -21.17 -1.82 -13.51
C ALA A 206 -21.83 -1.70 -14.90
N ALA A 207 -22.71 -0.72 -15.09
CA ALA A 207 -23.34 -0.43 -16.37
C ALA A 207 -22.43 0.38 -17.33
N HIS A 208 -21.36 0.99 -16.82
CA HIS A 208 -20.53 1.90 -17.60
C HIS A 208 -19.56 1.16 -18.54
N PRO A 209 -19.54 1.45 -19.87
CA PRO A 209 -18.74 0.71 -20.84
C PRO A 209 -17.24 0.64 -20.51
N PHE A 210 -16.66 1.75 -20.05
CA PHE A 210 -15.25 1.78 -19.66
C PHE A 210 -14.95 0.81 -18.50
N PHE A 211 -15.80 0.75 -17.46
CA PHE A 211 -15.59 -0.13 -16.30
C PHE A 211 -15.84 -1.59 -16.63
N GLN A 212 -16.74 -1.89 -17.57
CA GLN A 212 -16.89 -3.21 -18.15
C GLN A 212 -15.61 -3.63 -18.88
N ALA A 213 -15.01 -2.73 -19.68
CA ALA A 213 -13.78 -2.99 -20.41
C ALA A 213 -12.58 -3.29 -19.49
N ILE A 214 -12.41 -2.52 -18.41
CA ILE A 214 -11.34 -2.77 -17.41
C ILE A 214 -11.73 -3.80 -16.33
N LYS A 215 -12.93 -4.37 -16.41
CA LYS A 215 -13.46 -5.41 -15.49
C LYS A 215 -13.43 -4.98 -14.02
N ARG A 216 -13.92 -3.78 -13.74
CA ARG A 216 -14.00 -3.21 -12.37
C ARG A 216 -15.44 -2.82 -12.03
N ALA A 217 -15.77 -2.87 -10.74
CA ALA A 217 -17.12 -2.57 -10.23
C ALA A 217 -17.13 -1.39 -9.24
N ASP A 218 -15.99 -0.76 -9.01
CA ASP A 218 -15.85 0.45 -8.19
C ASP A 218 -14.82 1.41 -8.79
N VAL A 219 -14.95 2.69 -8.46
CA VAL A 219 -13.97 3.73 -8.83
C VAL A 219 -12.92 3.83 -7.72
N ARG A 220 -11.65 3.65 -8.09
CA ARG A 220 -10.49 3.80 -7.19
C ARG A 220 -9.57 4.90 -7.71
N LYS A 221 -8.35 4.99 -7.16
CA LYS A 221 -7.31 5.88 -7.69
C LYS A 221 -7.03 5.57 -9.17
N TYR A 222 -6.83 6.62 -9.96
CA TYR A 222 -6.44 6.57 -11.37
C TYR A 222 -5.69 7.86 -11.72
N LEU A 223 -4.97 7.88 -12.83
CA LEU A 223 -4.23 9.03 -13.33
C LEU A 223 -5.04 9.84 -14.35
N PRO A 224 -4.89 11.17 -14.39
CA PRO A 224 -5.65 12.03 -15.30
C PRO A 224 -5.40 11.69 -16.77
N ALA A 225 -4.17 11.27 -17.10
CA ALA A 225 -3.78 10.86 -18.45
C ALA A 225 -4.64 9.73 -19.03
N THR A 226 -5.27 8.92 -18.17
CA THR A 226 -6.15 7.81 -18.58
C THR A 226 -7.60 8.23 -18.81
N ARG A 227 -7.88 9.55 -18.77
CA ARG A 227 -9.18 10.14 -19.07
C ARG A 227 -9.11 11.02 -20.33
N THR A 228 -10.26 11.19 -20.97
CA THR A 228 -10.42 11.96 -22.21
C THR A 228 -10.75 13.43 -21.95
N ASP A 229 -11.12 13.79 -20.72
CA ASP A 229 -11.47 15.15 -20.31
C ASP A 229 -10.45 15.74 -19.32
N GLU A 230 -10.32 17.07 -19.33
CA GLU A 230 -9.38 17.79 -18.46
C GLU A 230 -9.72 17.66 -16.97
N ALA A 231 -11.01 17.53 -16.65
CA ALA A 231 -11.48 17.34 -15.28
C ALA A 231 -11.16 15.93 -14.75
N ALA A 232 -10.65 15.03 -15.60
CA ALA A 232 -10.37 13.64 -15.29
C ALA A 232 -11.57 12.95 -14.65
N SER A 233 -12.74 13.06 -15.28
CA SER A 233 -13.99 12.50 -14.80
C SER A 233 -13.92 10.98 -14.77
N TRP A 234 -14.55 10.35 -13.77
CA TRP A 234 -14.40 8.92 -13.53
C TRP A 234 -14.93 8.07 -14.70
N ASP A 235 -15.93 8.57 -15.42
CA ASP A 235 -16.67 7.96 -16.52
C ASP A 235 -16.07 8.26 -17.91
N LYS A 236 -15.04 9.10 -18.00
CA LYS A 236 -14.42 9.51 -19.27
C LYS A 236 -13.12 8.77 -19.56
N GLY A 237 -13.14 7.45 -19.42
CA GLY A 237 -11.96 6.60 -19.65
C GLY A 237 -11.51 6.57 -21.11
N ARG A 238 -10.19 6.57 -21.33
CA ARG A 238 -9.58 6.29 -22.64
C ARG A 238 -9.77 4.83 -23.05
N SER A 239 -9.52 4.52 -24.32
CA SER A 239 -9.51 3.15 -24.82
C SER A 239 -8.41 2.31 -24.15
N LEU A 240 -8.58 0.98 -24.13
CA LEU A 240 -7.58 0.07 -23.57
C LEU A 240 -6.23 0.13 -24.32
N GLU A 241 -6.26 0.43 -25.62
CA GLU A 241 -5.06 0.59 -26.44
C GLU A 241 -4.26 1.83 -26.02
N GLU A 242 -4.94 2.97 -25.84
CA GLU A 242 -4.31 4.20 -25.34
C GLU A 242 -3.74 3.99 -23.93
N ILE A 243 -4.47 3.27 -23.05
CA ILE A 243 -4.00 2.94 -21.70
C ILE A 243 -2.75 2.04 -21.75
N ALA A 244 -2.74 1.04 -22.63
CA ALA A 244 -1.58 0.17 -22.81
C ALA A 244 -0.36 0.97 -23.30
N LYS A 245 -0.56 1.93 -24.21
CA LYS A 245 0.50 2.85 -24.65
C LYS A 245 1.03 3.71 -23.52
N LEU A 246 0.16 4.32 -22.72
CA LEU A 246 0.57 5.08 -21.53
C LEU A 246 1.41 4.23 -20.57
N LYS A 247 1.01 2.97 -20.32
CA LYS A 247 1.79 2.04 -19.49
C LYS A 247 3.17 1.76 -20.09
N ALA A 248 3.24 1.48 -21.39
CA ALA A 248 4.49 1.22 -22.10
C ALA A 248 5.45 2.43 -22.07
N ASP A 249 4.90 3.64 -22.11
CA ASP A 249 5.66 4.90 -22.00
C ASP A 249 6.08 5.21 -20.54
N GLY A 250 5.70 4.36 -19.58
CA GLY A 250 6.03 4.50 -18.17
C GLY A 250 5.10 5.44 -17.39
N VAL A 251 3.94 5.82 -17.95
CA VAL A 251 3.00 6.77 -17.31
C VAL A 251 2.12 6.06 -16.28
N PHE A 252 2.72 5.48 -15.24
CA PHE A 252 2.04 4.87 -14.10
C PHE A 252 2.78 5.20 -12.80
N MET A 253 2.06 5.19 -11.69
CA MET A 253 2.64 5.30 -10.35
C MET A 253 2.77 3.91 -9.76
N ASP A 254 3.96 3.56 -9.29
CA ASP A 254 4.16 2.34 -8.51
C ASP A 254 3.66 2.57 -7.07
N LEU A 255 3.03 1.56 -6.47
CA LEU A 255 2.32 1.61 -5.20
C LEU A 255 2.59 0.35 -4.36
N ILE A 256 3.59 0.45 -3.49
CA ILE A 256 3.97 -0.61 -2.56
C ILE A 256 3.25 -0.42 -1.23
N GLN A 257 2.73 -1.50 -0.64
CA GLN A 257 1.98 -1.42 0.60
C GLN A 257 2.31 -2.53 1.59
N TRP A 258 2.82 -2.14 2.75
CA TRP A 258 2.78 -2.99 3.93
C TRP A 258 1.41 -2.90 4.59
N ARG A 259 0.82 -4.06 4.88
CA ARG A 259 -0.52 -4.26 5.42
C ARG A 259 -0.49 -5.18 6.62
N ALA A 260 -0.96 -4.71 7.77
CA ALA A 260 -0.86 -5.42 9.03
C ALA A 260 -1.56 -6.80 8.98
N HIS A 261 -2.79 -6.89 8.46
CA HIS A 261 -3.47 -8.18 8.33
C HIS A 261 -3.00 -8.95 7.10
N ARG A 262 -3.01 -8.29 5.93
CA ARG A 262 -2.95 -9.01 4.65
C ARG A 262 -1.54 -9.36 4.17
N SER A 263 -0.49 -8.80 4.75
CA SER A 263 0.88 -9.01 4.27
C SER A 263 1.91 -9.28 5.37
N ASN A 264 1.72 -8.71 6.57
CA ASN A 264 2.74 -8.76 7.63
C ASN A 264 3.12 -10.19 8.05
N VAL A 265 2.10 -11.03 8.30
CA VAL A 265 2.28 -12.45 8.66
C VAL A 265 2.92 -13.30 7.55
N ALA A 266 2.85 -12.85 6.29
CA ALA A 266 3.52 -13.51 5.17
C ALA A 266 4.99 -13.08 5.06
N GLY A 267 5.42 -12.06 5.81
CA GLY A 267 6.73 -11.46 5.67
C GLY A 267 6.91 -10.70 4.35
N MET A 268 5.85 -10.11 3.80
CA MET A 268 5.82 -9.50 2.46
C MET A 268 5.18 -8.12 2.46
N SER A 269 5.29 -7.40 1.34
CA SER A 269 4.44 -6.25 1.04
C SER A 269 3.69 -6.49 -0.27
N ASP A 270 2.48 -5.93 -0.35
CA ASP A 270 1.67 -5.89 -1.56
C ASP A 270 2.33 -4.97 -2.59
N ASP A 271 2.32 -5.41 -3.85
CA ASP A 271 2.86 -4.70 -5.00
C ASP A 271 1.79 -4.40 -6.05
N GLY A 272 1.82 -3.18 -6.56
CA GLY A 272 0.78 -2.68 -7.44
C GLY A 272 1.11 -1.33 -8.05
N TYR A 273 0.20 -0.83 -8.89
CA TYR A 273 0.37 0.46 -9.56
C TYR A 273 -0.95 1.20 -9.73
N VAL A 274 -0.86 2.51 -9.94
CA VAL A 274 -1.98 3.38 -10.33
C VAL A 274 -1.78 3.84 -11.76
N LEU A 275 -2.75 3.50 -12.62
CA LEU A 275 -2.84 3.95 -14.01
C LEU A 275 -4.31 4.33 -14.29
N GLU A 276 -5.08 3.47 -14.94
CA GLU A 276 -6.50 3.70 -15.25
C GLU A 276 -7.41 3.37 -14.06
N TRP A 277 -6.85 2.60 -13.14
CA TRP A 277 -7.38 2.16 -11.87
C TRP A 277 -6.21 1.83 -10.93
N ARG A 278 -6.48 1.46 -9.68
CA ARG A 278 -5.46 1.04 -8.70
C ARG A 278 -5.28 -0.47 -8.78
N ASN A 279 -4.35 -0.90 -9.62
CA ASN A 279 -4.08 -2.29 -9.93
C ASN A 279 -3.10 -2.94 -8.95
N PHE A 280 -3.12 -4.27 -8.94
CA PHE A 280 -2.01 -5.08 -8.44
C PHE A 280 -1.14 -5.46 -9.63
N ASP A 281 0.11 -5.79 -9.34
CA ASP A 281 1.05 -6.30 -10.33
C ASP A 281 0.64 -7.68 -10.84
N ALA A 282 1.28 -8.12 -11.92
CA ALA A 282 1.01 -9.40 -12.53
C ALA A 282 1.30 -10.57 -11.58
N GLY A 283 0.42 -11.57 -11.60
CA GLY A 283 0.54 -12.77 -10.77
C GLY A 283 -0.46 -12.79 -9.61
N LYS A 284 -0.03 -13.25 -8.45
CA LYS A 284 -0.88 -13.47 -7.28
C LYS A 284 -0.27 -12.81 -6.05
N ASN A 285 -1.11 -12.12 -5.30
CA ASN A 285 -0.77 -11.59 -3.98
C ASN A 285 -0.78 -12.67 -2.90
N MET A 286 -0.16 -12.36 -1.76
CA MET A 286 -0.11 -13.24 -0.60
C MET A 286 -1.43 -13.38 0.16
N PHE A 287 -2.52 -12.74 -0.28
CA PHE A 287 -3.84 -12.86 0.34
C PHE A 287 -4.93 -13.11 -0.70
N ALA A 288 -5.97 -13.83 -0.29
CA ALA A 288 -7.14 -14.09 -1.14
C ALA A 288 -8.42 -14.17 -0.33
N SER A 289 -9.55 -13.88 -0.99
CA SER A 289 -10.87 -13.94 -0.38
C SER A 289 -11.09 -15.31 0.25
N ASN A 290 -11.46 -15.32 1.52
CA ASN A 290 -11.87 -16.53 2.21
C ASN A 290 -13.28 -16.95 1.80
N MET A 291 -14.06 -16.16 1.06
CA MET A 291 -15.34 -16.60 0.51
C MET A 291 -15.15 -17.36 -0.80
N ASP A 292 -15.71 -18.56 -0.90
CA ASP A 292 -15.87 -19.24 -2.18
C ASP A 292 -17.07 -18.66 -2.96
N PRO A 293 -16.86 -18.12 -4.16
CA PRO A 293 -17.93 -17.46 -4.91
C PRO A 293 -18.99 -18.41 -5.44
N LYS A 294 -18.71 -19.72 -5.54
CA LYS A 294 -19.63 -20.76 -6.02
C LYS A 294 -20.51 -21.26 -4.88
N THR A 295 -19.90 -21.66 -3.76
CA THR A 295 -20.65 -22.26 -2.64
C THR A 295 -21.22 -21.23 -1.68
N LYS A 296 -20.74 -19.97 -1.73
CA LYS A 296 -21.06 -18.92 -0.76
C LYS A 296 -20.71 -19.30 0.68
N GLN A 297 -19.68 -20.14 0.83
CA GLN A 297 -19.13 -20.56 2.12
C GLN A 297 -17.67 -20.10 2.27
N PRO A 298 -17.17 -19.96 3.50
CA PRO A 298 -15.75 -19.78 3.74
C PRO A 298 -14.94 -20.94 3.16
N ARG A 299 -13.70 -20.66 2.73
CA ARG A 299 -12.72 -21.67 2.28
C ARG A 299 -12.01 -22.31 3.45
N TYR A 300 -11.77 -21.51 4.49
CA TYR A 300 -11.06 -21.90 5.70
C TYR A 300 -11.82 -21.45 6.95
N MET A 301 -11.64 -22.24 8.01
CA MET A 301 -11.95 -21.90 9.40
C MET A 301 -10.68 -21.91 10.24
N TYR A 302 -10.75 -21.43 11.49
CA TYR A 302 -9.58 -21.51 12.37
C TYR A 302 -9.32 -22.95 12.81
N ASP A 303 -8.03 -23.29 12.91
CA ASP A 303 -7.61 -24.58 13.45
C ASP A 303 -7.75 -24.55 14.98
N ALA A 304 -8.72 -25.29 15.51
CA ALA A 304 -8.97 -25.35 16.94
C ALA A 304 -7.79 -25.93 17.73
N ALA A 305 -6.98 -26.82 17.14
CA ALA A 305 -5.80 -27.37 17.80
C ALA A 305 -4.65 -26.35 17.93
N LYS A 306 -4.62 -25.33 17.07
CA LYS A 306 -3.57 -24.29 17.05
C LYS A 306 -4.01 -22.97 17.70
N THR A 307 -5.27 -22.62 17.55
CA THR A 307 -5.83 -21.33 17.99
C THR A 307 -6.77 -21.46 19.19
N GLY A 308 -7.08 -22.70 19.60
CA GLY A 308 -8.03 -23.01 20.68
C GLY A 308 -9.50 -22.82 20.29
N ARG A 309 -9.80 -22.48 19.03
CA ARG A 309 -11.17 -22.21 18.55
C ARG A 309 -11.31 -22.43 17.04
N LYS A 310 -12.54 -22.65 16.57
CA LYS A 310 -12.88 -22.76 15.13
C LYS A 310 -13.34 -21.43 14.50
N ALA A 311 -13.79 -20.51 15.34
CA ALA A 311 -14.27 -19.17 15.01
C ALA A 311 -13.92 -18.22 16.16
N PHE A 312 -13.81 -16.93 15.85
CA PHE A 312 -13.78 -15.87 16.85
C PHE A 312 -15.19 -15.34 17.13
N VAL A 313 -15.34 -14.59 18.21
CA VAL A 313 -16.51 -13.74 18.47
C VAL A 313 -16.09 -12.26 18.55
N LEU A 314 -17.06 -11.35 18.63
CA LEU A 314 -16.79 -9.90 18.61
C LEU A 314 -15.85 -9.49 19.76
N GLU A 315 -16.01 -10.10 20.92
CA GLU A 315 -15.26 -9.81 22.15
C GLU A 315 -13.78 -10.18 22.03
N ASP A 316 -13.42 -11.04 21.07
CA ASP A 316 -12.04 -11.46 20.84
C ASP A 316 -11.26 -10.48 19.94
N ILE A 317 -11.96 -9.63 19.18
CA ILE A 317 -11.31 -8.70 18.26
C ILE A 317 -10.32 -7.82 19.04
N ARG A 318 -9.06 -7.79 18.58
CA ARG A 318 -7.90 -7.09 19.18
C ARG A 318 -7.31 -7.73 20.44
N LYS A 319 -7.85 -8.86 20.91
CA LYS A 319 -7.26 -9.64 22.03
C LYS A 319 -6.40 -10.81 21.54
N ALA A 320 -6.56 -11.21 20.29
CA ALA A 320 -5.80 -12.27 19.66
C ALA A 320 -5.57 -11.96 18.17
N GLN A 321 -4.55 -12.61 17.60
CA GLN A 321 -4.29 -12.53 16.16
C GLN A 321 -5.40 -13.25 15.40
N THR A 322 -6.07 -12.53 14.49
CA THR A 322 -7.21 -13.08 13.72
C THR A 322 -6.84 -13.49 12.30
N VAL A 323 -5.59 -13.35 11.89
CA VAL A 323 -5.17 -13.70 10.53
C VAL A 323 -5.24 -15.22 10.32
N MET A 324 -5.92 -15.63 9.26
CA MET A 324 -5.91 -17.03 8.81
C MET A 324 -4.72 -17.31 7.90
N VAL A 325 -3.90 -18.28 8.29
CA VAL A 325 -2.79 -18.79 7.50
C VAL A 325 -3.00 -20.31 7.34
N PRO A 326 -3.36 -20.80 6.14
CA PRO A 326 -3.59 -22.22 5.91
C PRO A 326 -2.40 -23.08 6.37
N GLY A 327 -2.68 -24.13 7.14
CA GLY A 327 -1.67 -25.03 7.71
C GLY A 327 -0.96 -24.50 8.97
N GLN A 328 -1.23 -23.26 9.40
CA GLN A 328 -0.70 -22.70 10.64
C GLN A 328 -1.81 -22.34 11.64
N THR A 329 -2.72 -21.44 11.23
CA THR A 329 -3.84 -20.98 12.06
C THR A 329 -5.20 -21.36 11.46
N ALA A 330 -5.21 -21.92 10.26
CA ALA A 330 -6.43 -22.23 9.52
C ALA A 330 -6.39 -23.61 8.85
N VAL A 331 -7.55 -24.25 8.81
CA VAL A 331 -7.83 -25.54 8.15
C VAL A 331 -9.00 -25.38 7.18
N PRO A 332 -9.16 -26.28 6.19
CA PRO A 332 -10.31 -26.25 5.29
C PRO A 332 -11.64 -26.12 6.05
N PHE A 333 -12.54 -25.31 5.51
CA PHE A 333 -13.83 -25.05 6.15
C PHE A 333 -14.69 -26.32 6.17
N ASP A 334 -15.21 -26.67 7.35
CA ASP A 334 -16.20 -27.73 7.53
C ASP A 334 -17.60 -27.12 7.77
N PRO A 335 -18.55 -27.24 6.82
CA PRO A 335 -19.91 -26.72 6.99
C PRO A 335 -20.67 -27.41 8.15
N ASN A 336 -20.26 -28.60 8.56
CA ASN A 336 -20.90 -29.38 9.61
C ASN A 336 -20.25 -29.21 10.99
N ALA A 337 -19.33 -28.25 11.12
CA ALA A 337 -18.62 -28.00 12.38
C ALA A 337 -19.51 -27.48 13.51
N GLY A 338 -20.83 -27.30 13.32
CA GLY A 338 -21.76 -26.81 14.35
C GLY A 338 -21.64 -25.30 14.59
N TRP A 339 -21.81 -24.51 13.53
CA TRP A 339 -21.71 -23.04 13.54
C TRP A 339 -22.82 -22.39 14.35
N LYS A 340 -22.48 -21.35 15.10
CA LYS A 340 -23.40 -20.57 15.93
C LYS A 340 -23.54 -19.17 15.37
N GLU A 341 -24.73 -18.59 15.48
CA GLU A 341 -24.91 -17.19 15.14
C GLU A 341 -23.90 -16.33 15.91
N GLY A 342 -23.19 -15.46 15.19
CA GLY A 342 -22.13 -14.64 15.75
C GLY A 342 -20.71 -15.16 15.52
N ASP A 343 -20.54 -16.41 15.10
CA ASP A 343 -19.23 -16.96 14.75
C ASP A 343 -18.56 -16.12 13.64
N LEU A 344 -17.30 -15.77 13.84
CA LEU A 344 -16.50 -14.95 12.93
C LEU A 344 -15.35 -15.75 12.33
N VAL A 345 -15.18 -15.59 11.01
CA VAL A 345 -14.03 -16.07 10.24
C VAL A 345 -13.48 -14.90 9.42
N SER A 346 -12.16 -14.68 9.38
CA SER A 346 -11.56 -13.60 8.58
C SER A 346 -11.98 -13.61 7.11
N GLN A 347 -12.19 -12.42 6.53
CA GLN A 347 -12.54 -12.27 5.11
C GLN A 347 -11.41 -12.67 4.16
N TYR A 348 -10.16 -12.61 4.64
CA TYR A 348 -8.99 -12.99 3.87
C TYR A 348 -8.21 -14.07 4.62
N TYR A 349 -7.73 -15.03 3.86
CA TYR A 349 -6.62 -15.87 4.29
C TYR A 349 -5.33 -15.37 3.62
N VAL A 350 -4.20 -15.63 4.27
CA VAL A 350 -2.87 -15.21 3.84
C VAL A 350 -1.99 -16.44 3.63
N SER A 351 -1.33 -16.51 2.48
CA SER A 351 -0.40 -17.58 2.13
C SER A 351 0.76 -17.00 1.33
N ARG A 352 1.96 -17.01 1.94
CA ARG A 352 3.20 -16.65 1.25
C ARG A 352 3.46 -17.56 0.05
N ALA A 353 3.14 -18.85 0.16
CA ALA A 353 3.38 -19.85 -0.89
C ALA A 353 2.53 -19.61 -2.15
N ASN A 354 1.42 -18.86 -2.03
CA ASN A 354 0.56 -18.55 -3.16
C ASN A 354 0.99 -17.28 -3.91
N ALA A 355 1.96 -16.53 -3.36
CA ALA A 355 2.42 -15.30 -3.98
C ALA A 355 3.34 -15.63 -5.17
N GLU A 356 3.02 -15.08 -6.33
CA GLU A 356 3.63 -15.43 -7.63
C GLU A 356 3.72 -14.17 -8.51
N GLY A 357 4.67 -14.15 -9.45
CA GLY A 357 4.85 -13.04 -10.39
C GLY A 357 5.44 -11.77 -9.76
N SER A 358 5.30 -10.63 -10.45
CA SER A 358 5.76 -9.33 -9.96
C SER A 358 5.00 -8.85 -8.73
N ALA A 359 3.74 -9.29 -8.56
CA ALA A 359 2.96 -9.08 -7.32
C ALA A 359 3.63 -9.64 -6.05
N ALA A 360 4.70 -10.43 -6.20
CA ALA A 360 5.45 -11.02 -5.12
C ALA A 360 6.89 -10.47 -5.00
N ASP A 361 7.26 -9.36 -5.64
CA ASP A 361 8.66 -8.88 -5.64
C ASP A 361 9.14 -8.38 -4.27
N ASN A 362 8.26 -7.80 -3.47
CA ASN A 362 8.56 -7.33 -2.11
C ASN A 362 8.48 -8.47 -1.07
N LYS A 363 9.44 -9.40 -1.13
CA LYS A 363 9.45 -10.67 -0.36
C LYS A 363 9.93 -10.57 1.07
N GLN A 364 10.48 -9.44 1.48
CA GLN A 364 11.09 -9.27 2.80
C GLN A 364 10.50 -8.02 3.44
N SER A 365 9.48 -8.19 4.27
CA SER A 365 8.85 -7.09 4.99
C SER A 365 8.33 -7.56 6.34
N LYS A 366 8.51 -6.75 7.37
CA LYS A 366 8.03 -7.03 8.72
C LYS A 366 7.68 -5.75 9.45
N GLY A 367 6.48 -5.75 10.01
CA GLY A 367 6.00 -4.79 10.99
C GLY A 367 5.99 -5.41 12.37
N VAL A 368 6.57 -4.69 13.33
CA VAL A 368 6.45 -4.99 14.76
C VAL A 368 5.75 -3.82 15.43
N TRP A 369 4.67 -4.11 16.15
CA TRP A 369 4.01 -3.12 16.99
C TRP A 369 4.44 -3.31 18.44
N LYS A 370 4.93 -2.24 19.06
CA LYS A 370 5.34 -2.22 20.45
C LYS A 370 5.07 -0.86 21.06
N ASP A 371 4.51 -0.82 22.26
CA ASP A 371 4.26 0.40 23.04
C ASP A 371 3.52 1.51 22.26
N GLY A 372 2.53 1.12 21.45
CA GLY A 372 1.76 2.06 20.63
C GLY A 372 2.45 2.51 19.34
N MET A 373 3.55 1.87 18.93
CA MET A 373 4.31 2.27 17.75
C MET A 373 4.51 1.10 16.80
N TRP A 374 4.16 1.30 15.52
CA TRP A 374 4.61 0.43 14.45
C TRP A 374 6.06 0.74 14.09
N THR A 375 6.86 -0.30 13.91
CA THR A 375 8.14 -0.26 13.19
C THR A 375 8.04 -1.23 12.04
N VAL A 376 7.99 -0.71 10.82
CA VAL A 376 7.93 -1.49 9.58
C VAL A 376 9.27 -1.41 8.89
N VAL A 377 9.84 -2.54 8.53
CA VAL A 377 11.05 -2.65 7.72
C VAL A 377 10.76 -3.50 6.50
N SER A 378 11.18 -3.06 5.32
CA SER A 378 11.01 -3.81 4.07
C SER A 378 12.22 -3.68 3.14
N ALA A 379 12.46 -4.72 2.34
CA ALA A 379 13.36 -4.71 1.20
C ALA A 379 12.56 -4.76 -0.10
N ARG A 380 13.08 -4.04 -1.10
CA ARG A 380 12.66 -4.08 -2.49
C ARG A 380 13.90 -4.29 -3.37
N PRO A 381 13.89 -5.24 -4.31
CA PRO A 381 14.98 -5.37 -5.28
C PRO A 381 15.20 -4.08 -6.09
N LEU A 382 16.47 -3.73 -6.28
CA LEU A 382 16.85 -2.71 -7.26
C LEU A 382 16.71 -3.29 -8.67
N ASN A 383 16.60 -2.39 -9.66
CA ASN A 383 16.63 -2.72 -11.07
C ASN A 383 15.59 -3.76 -11.53
N LEU A 384 14.42 -3.83 -10.86
CA LEU A 384 13.27 -4.62 -11.30
C LEU A 384 12.98 -4.37 -12.78
N LYS A 385 12.60 -5.44 -13.48
CA LYS A 385 12.43 -5.45 -14.95
C LYS A 385 10.97 -5.56 -15.38
N ASN A 386 10.06 -5.75 -14.44
CA ASN A 386 8.66 -5.91 -14.77
C ASN A 386 8.08 -4.58 -15.25
N SER A 387 7.15 -4.65 -16.21
CA SER A 387 6.57 -3.46 -16.87
C SER A 387 5.56 -2.70 -15.99
N ASP A 388 5.29 -3.21 -14.80
CA ASP A 388 4.39 -2.72 -13.75
C ASP A 388 5.17 -2.11 -12.56
N ASP A 389 6.50 -2.14 -12.59
CA ASP A 389 7.39 -1.60 -11.55
C ASP A 389 8.14 -0.33 -11.97
N LYS A 390 8.44 0.53 -10.99
CA LYS A 390 9.49 1.54 -11.15
C LYS A 390 10.85 0.99 -10.74
N ALA A 391 11.71 0.78 -11.74
CA ALA A 391 13.08 0.33 -11.51
C ALA A 391 13.90 1.38 -10.72
N LEU A 392 14.28 1.01 -9.49
CA LEU A 392 15.17 1.80 -8.66
C LEU A 392 16.64 1.49 -9.00
N SER A 393 17.46 2.53 -9.14
CA SER A 393 18.88 2.41 -9.49
C SER A 393 19.70 3.46 -8.75
N GLU A 394 20.94 3.11 -8.41
CA GLU A 394 21.93 4.05 -7.91
C GLU A 394 22.22 5.16 -8.95
N GLY A 395 22.56 6.35 -8.46
CA GLY A 395 22.78 7.57 -9.22
C GLY A 395 21.50 8.32 -9.60
N LYS A 396 20.32 7.84 -9.20
CA LYS A 396 19.02 8.42 -9.60
C LYS A 396 18.22 9.01 -8.43
N VAL A 397 17.32 9.92 -8.80
CA VAL A 397 16.33 10.55 -7.91
C VAL A 397 14.93 10.18 -8.38
N TYR A 398 14.06 9.87 -7.43
CA TYR A 398 12.68 9.47 -7.67
C TYR A 398 11.74 10.37 -6.86
N ASN A 399 10.57 10.66 -7.43
CA ASN A 399 9.50 11.32 -6.70
C ASN A 399 8.79 10.26 -5.83
N ILE A 400 8.51 10.61 -4.57
CA ILE A 400 7.90 9.69 -3.61
C ILE A 400 6.78 10.36 -2.81
N GLY A 401 5.77 9.57 -2.46
CA GLY A 401 4.71 9.96 -1.53
C GLY A 401 4.44 8.87 -0.50
N PHE A 402 4.20 9.25 0.74
CA PHE A 402 3.89 8.33 1.83
C PHE A 402 2.44 8.44 2.27
N ALA A 403 1.86 7.33 2.70
CA ALA A 403 0.54 7.32 3.33
C ALA A 403 0.45 6.34 4.49
N VAL A 404 -0.16 6.79 5.59
CA VAL A 404 -0.53 5.95 6.74
C VAL A 404 -2.04 5.81 6.79
N HIS A 405 -2.50 4.56 6.78
CA HIS A 405 -3.83 4.19 7.19
C HIS A 405 -3.72 3.59 8.58
N ASP A 406 -4.38 4.21 9.53
CA ASP A 406 -4.46 3.86 10.94
C ASP A 406 -5.91 4.16 11.37
N ASP A 407 -6.30 3.86 12.60
CA ASP A 407 -7.59 4.22 13.16
C ASP A 407 -8.77 3.46 12.53
N ASN A 408 -8.55 2.20 12.11
CA ASN A 408 -9.51 1.41 11.35
C ASN A 408 -10.00 2.16 10.08
N MET A 409 -9.07 2.77 9.34
CA MET A 409 -9.39 3.57 8.15
C MET A 409 -8.90 2.95 6.84
N THR A 410 -9.61 3.29 5.77
CA THR A 410 -9.22 3.02 4.38
C THR A 410 -9.70 4.16 3.49
N GLY A 411 -9.57 4.00 2.17
CA GLY A 411 -10.12 4.98 1.22
C GLY A 411 -9.49 6.34 1.44
N ARG A 412 -10.29 7.42 1.51
CA ARG A 412 -9.79 8.78 1.79
C ARG A 412 -9.40 9.05 3.26
N GLY A 413 -9.61 8.09 4.16
CA GLY A 413 -9.43 8.25 5.60
C GLY A 413 -7.98 8.31 6.08
N HIS A 414 -6.99 8.39 5.18
CA HIS A 414 -5.57 8.26 5.50
C HIS A 414 -4.85 9.60 5.60
N HIS A 415 -3.68 9.56 6.21
CA HIS A 415 -2.74 10.68 6.24
C HIS A 415 -1.76 10.54 5.08
N ILE A 416 -1.39 11.67 4.47
CA ILE A 416 -0.48 11.73 3.33
C ILE A 416 0.67 12.70 3.59
N SER A 417 1.80 12.49 2.93
CA SER A 417 2.83 13.51 2.81
C SER A 417 2.54 14.47 1.66
N PHE A 418 3.12 15.66 1.70
CA PHE A 418 3.41 16.39 0.47
C PHE A 418 4.43 15.62 -0.40
N PRO A 419 4.59 15.97 -1.70
CA PRO A 419 5.57 15.32 -2.57
C PRO A 419 6.98 15.48 -1.99
N LEU A 420 7.77 14.42 -2.08
CA LEU A 420 9.17 14.36 -1.65
C LEU A 420 9.99 13.73 -2.78
N THR A 421 11.30 13.84 -2.67
CA THR A 421 12.25 13.11 -3.51
C THR A 421 13.14 12.17 -2.69
N VAL A 422 13.45 11.00 -3.24
CA VAL A 422 14.44 10.07 -2.70
C VAL A 422 15.58 9.87 -3.69
N GLY A 423 16.82 9.98 -3.21
CA GLY A 423 18.02 9.80 -4.02
C GLY A 423 18.82 8.58 -3.59
N PHE A 424 19.13 7.69 -4.52
CA PHE A 424 20.02 6.54 -4.30
C PHE A 424 21.40 6.93 -4.82
N GLY A 425 22.33 7.31 -3.93
CA GLY A 425 23.62 7.87 -4.34
C GLY A 425 23.52 9.26 -5.00
N ALA A 426 22.38 9.94 -4.82
CA ALA A 426 22.10 11.27 -5.36
C ALA A 426 21.48 12.18 -4.29
N LYS A 427 21.63 13.50 -4.45
CA LYS A 427 21.04 14.49 -3.54
C LYS A 427 19.52 14.59 -3.80
N ALA A 428 18.74 14.52 -2.74
CA ALA A 428 17.28 14.61 -2.76
C ALA A 428 16.78 15.11 -1.38
N ASP A 429 15.46 15.20 -1.19
CA ASP A 429 14.87 15.50 0.12
C ASP A 429 15.20 14.42 1.16
N ILE A 430 15.24 13.16 0.73
CA ILE A 430 15.72 12.00 1.49
C ILE A 430 16.88 11.36 0.71
N SER A 431 18.10 11.41 1.23
CA SER A 431 19.23 10.68 0.66
C SER A 431 19.35 9.30 1.27
N ALA A 432 19.19 8.26 0.46
CA ALA A 432 19.33 6.87 0.90
C ALA A 432 20.78 6.58 1.27
N THR A 433 21.00 5.85 2.36
CA THR A 433 22.34 5.47 2.84
C THR A 433 22.81 4.20 2.14
N LYS A 434 23.94 4.26 1.44
CA LYS A 434 24.55 3.05 0.88
C LYS A 434 25.14 2.21 2.01
N LEU A 435 24.72 0.95 2.11
CA LEU A 435 25.28 -0.04 3.01
C LEU A 435 26.63 -0.53 2.47
N LYS A 436 27.54 -0.88 3.37
CA LYS A 436 28.90 -1.33 3.04
C LYS A 436 28.96 -2.81 2.73
#